data_AF-A0A942K4V5-F1
#
_entry.id   AF-A0A942K4V5-F1
#
_cell.length_a   1.000
_cell.length_b   1.000
_cell.length_c   1.000
_cell.angle_alpha   90.00
_cell.angle_beta   90.00
_cell.angle_gamma   90.00
#
_symmetry.space_group_name_H-M   'P 1'
#
loop_
_entity.id
_entity.type
_entity.pdbx_description
1 polymer ?
#
loop_
_entity_poly.entity_id
_entity_poly.type
_entity_poly.pdbx_seq_one_letter_code
_entity_poly.pdbx_strand_id
1 'polypeptide(L)' 'MQYTNIKVGTQVRPVCEDALPDVNKQSVGEIVNLKEIGRYLRDFYVTIRWDNGRESFLNALFFVKTVAIVDEVLA' A
#
# COMPACT_ATOMS: atom_id res chain seq x y z
N MET A 1 14.38 -4.24 7.01
CA MET A 1 12.96 -4.55 7.26
C MET A 1 12.51 -5.48 6.14
N GLN A 2 12.15 -6.73 6.46
CA GLN A 2 11.51 -7.63 5.51
C GLN A 2 10.03 -7.25 5.46
N TYR A 3 9.50 -6.94 4.28
CA TYR A 3 8.09 -6.62 4.07
C TYR A 3 7.25 -7.90 3.95
N THR A 4 7.45 -8.84 4.88
CA THR A 4 6.87 -10.19 4.87
C THR A 4 5.35 -10.23 5.02
N ASN A 5 4.69 -9.10 5.26
CA ASN A 5 3.25 -9.02 5.54
C ASN A 5 2.43 -8.29 4.45
N ILE A 6 3.04 -7.93 3.31
CA ILE A 6 2.30 -7.32 2.19
C ILE A 6 1.67 -8.43 1.35
N LYS A 7 0.35 -8.44 1.26
CA LYS A 7 -0.43 -9.35 0.40
C LYS A 7 -1.67 -8.64 -0.13
N VAL A 8 -2.33 -9.24 -1.11
CA VAL A 8 -3.67 -8.81 -1.50
C VAL A 8 -4.61 -8.95 -0.30
N GLY A 9 -5.45 -7.94 -0.06
CA GLY A 9 -6.31 -7.79 1.11
C GLY A 9 -5.68 -7.05 2.29
N THR A 10 -4.38 -6.74 2.25
CA THR A 10 -3.74 -5.93 3.30
C THR A 10 -4.31 -4.51 3.28
N GLN A 11 -4.75 -4.04 4.44
CA GLN A 11 -5.24 -2.68 4.64
C GLN A 11 -4.07 -1.72 4.85
N VAL A 12 -4.17 -0.53 4.28
CA VAL A 12 -3.16 0.52 4.34
C VAL A 12 -3.80 1.88 4.59
N ARG A 13 -3.00 2.80 5.14
CA ARG A 13 -3.35 4.21 5.28
C ARG A 13 -2.30 5.09 4.61
N PRO A 14 -2.70 6.20 3.99
CA PRO A 14 -1.78 7.16 3.42
C PRO A 14 -1.06 7.91 4.54
N VAL A 15 0.27 7.98 4.46
CA VAL A 15 1.12 8.80 5.35
C VAL A 15 1.58 10.10 4.69
N CYS A 16 1.58 10.13 3.35
CA CYS A 16 1.95 11.30 2.56
C CYS A 16 0.87 11.59 1.50
N GLU A 17 0.09 12.65 1.71
CA GLU A 17 -1.02 13.07 0.84
C GLU A 17 -0.51 13.65 -0.49
N ASP A 18 0.64 14.32 -0.49
CA ASP A 18 1.20 14.98 -1.69
C ASP A 18 1.53 14.00 -2.82
N ALA A 19 1.73 12.73 -2.49
CA ALA A 19 2.06 11.67 -3.44
C ALA A 19 0.84 10.86 -3.91
N LEU A 20 -0.33 11.07 -3.31
CA LEU A 20 -1.56 10.32 -3.60
C LEU A 20 -2.70 11.33 -3.87
N PRO A 21 -2.89 11.75 -5.13
CA PRO A 21 -3.90 12.74 -5.47
C PRO A 21 -5.28 12.21 -5.09
N ASP A 22 -6.06 13.07 -4.44
CA ASP A 22 -7.44 12.79 -4.01
C ASP A 22 -7.57 11.68 -2.95
N VAL A 23 -6.48 11.39 -2.23
CA VAL A 23 -6.45 10.49 -1.06
C VAL A 23 -6.06 11.34 0.16
N ASN A 24 -6.84 11.28 1.23
CA ASN A 24 -6.59 12.04 2.46
C ASN A 24 -6.08 11.13 3.59
N LYS A 25 -5.47 11.68 4.64
CA LYS A 25 -4.94 10.94 5.81
C LYS A 25 -5.96 10.05 6.53
N GLN A 26 -7.26 10.29 6.33
CA GLN A 26 -8.33 9.49 6.92
C GLN A 26 -8.76 8.33 6.01
N SER A 27 -8.33 8.34 4.75
CA SER A 27 -8.70 7.33 3.77
C SER A 27 -8.10 5.98 4.15
N VAL A 28 -8.85 4.93 3.91
CA VAL A 28 -8.39 3.54 4.06
C VAL A 28 -8.30 2.92 2.68
N GLY A 29 -7.19 2.25 2.41
CA GLY A 29 -6.95 1.55 1.16
C GLY A 29 -6.74 0.06 1.38
N GLU A 30 -7.10 -0.74 0.39
CA GLU A 30 -6.85 -2.17 0.35
C GLU A 30 -5.93 -2.50 -0.83
N ILE A 31 -4.91 -3.31 -0.61
CA ILE A 31 -4.10 -3.84 -1.70
C ILE A 31 -4.93 -4.85 -2.49
N VAL A 32 -5.32 -4.49 -3.71
CA VAL A 32 -6.13 -5.35 -4.60
C VAL A 32 -5.26 -6.12 -5.60
N ASN A 33 -4.01 -5.71 -5.79
CA ASN A 33 -3.05 -6.41 -6.63
C ASN A 33 -1.63 -6.24 -6.09
N LEU A 34 -0.84 -7.31 -6.14
CA LEU A 34 0.58 -7.33 -5.80
C LEU A 34 1.33 -8.12 -6.87
N LYS A 35 2.25 -7.46 -7.55
CA LYS A 35 3.14 -8.06 -8.55
C LYS A 35 4.58 -7.94 -8.09
N GLU A 36 5.15 -9.05 -7.66
CA GLU A 36 6.54 -9.13 -7.23
C GLU A 36 7.48 -9.17 -8.45
N ILE A 37 8.61 -8.46 -8.37
CA ILE A 37 9.61 -8.40 -9.43
C ILE A 37 11.00 -8.69 -8.86
N GLY A 38 11.67 -9.67 -9.47
CA GLY A 38 13.06 -10.01 -9.16
C GLY A 38 13.22 -11.12 -8.13
N ARG A 39 14.48 -11.53 -7.90
CA ARG A 39 14.83 -12.52 -6.87
C ARG A 39 14.77 -11.85 -5.50
N TYR A 40 14.16 -12.52 -4.51
CA TYR A 40 14.08 -12.11 -3.10
C TYR A 40 13.07 -11.02 -2.70
N LEU A 41 12.00 -10.79 -3.47
CA LEU A 41 10.82 -10.01 -3.03
C LEU A 41 11.08 -8.54 -2.63
N ARG A 42 12.22 -7.97 -3.06
CA ARG A 42 12.60 -6.60 -2.68
C ARG A 42 11.97 -5.52 -3.55
N ASP A 43 11.55 -5.89 -4.74
CA ASP A 43 10.88 -4.99 -5.67
C ASP A 43 9.53 -5.57 -6.04
N PHE A 44 8.53 -4.71 -6.11
CA PHE A 44 7.16 -5.07 -6.39
C PHE A 44 6.39 -3.85 -6.87
N TYR A 45 5.27 -4.13 -7.54
CA TYR A 45 4.22 -3.16 -7.78
C TYR A 45 2.96 -3.55 -7.03
N VAL A 46 2.26 -2.58 -6.49
CA VAL A 46 0.93 -2.76 -5.90
C VAL A 46 -0.09 -1.85 -6.54
N THR A 47 -1.32 -2.35 -6.59
CA THR A 47 -2.51 -1.53 -6.79
C THR A 47 -3.27 -1.47 -5.48
N ILE A 48 -3.51 -0.26 -4.99
CA ILE A 48 -4.31 0.01 -3.80
C ILE A 48 -5.64 0.59 -4.27
N ARG A 49 -6.76 0.04 -3.80
CA ARG A 49 -8.09 0.62 -3.97
C ARG A 49 -8.49 1.35 -2.69
N TRP A 50 -8.83 2.61 -2.82
CA TRP A 50 -9.24 3.48 -1.71
C TRP A 50 -10.75 3.44 -1.50
N ASP A 51 -11.19 3.83 -0.31
CA ASP A 51 -12.60 3.96 0.09
C ASP A 51 -13.44 4.88 -0.81
N ASN A 52 -12.82 5.89 -1.41
CA ASN A 52 -13.45 6.77 -2.39
C ASN A 52 -13.59 6.15 -3.81
N GLY A 53 -13.22 4.88 -3.97
CA GLY A 53 -13.28 4.13 -5.23
C GLY A 53 -12.11 4.38 -6.20
N ARG A 54 -11.16 5.25 -5.85
CA ARG A 54 -9.96 5.48 -6.68
C ARG A 54 -8.94 4.39 -6.47
N GLU A 55 -8.03 4.26 -7.43
CA GLU A 55 -6.92 3.34 -7.36
C GLU A 55 -5.58 4.07 -7.45
N SER A 56 -4.58 3.57 -6.73
CA SER A 56 -3.20 4.03 -6.82
C SER A 56 -2.29 2.88 -7.18
N PHE A 57 -1.44 3.11 -8.18
CA PHE A 57 -0.44 2.15 -8.62
C PHE A 57 0.94 2.61 -8.17
N LEU A 58 1.59 1.83 -7.30
CA LEU A 58 2.86 2.20 -6.66
C LEU A 58 3.91 1.11 -6.86
N ASN A 59 5.16 1.50 -7.04
CA ASN A 59 6.29 0.59 -6.86
C ASN A 59 6.66 0.46 -5.37
N ALA A 60 7.55 -0.47 -5.04
CA ALA A 60 7.98 -0.71 -3.67
C ALA A 60 8.51 0.55 -2.96
N LEU A 61 9.29 1.38 -3.66
CA LEU A 61 9.86 2.61 -3.09
C LEU A 61 8.77 3.63 -2.71
N PHE A 62 7.80 3.86 -3.60
CA PHE A 62 6.70 4.78 -3.34
C PHE A 62 5.78 4.22 -2.26
N PHE A 63 5.42 2.93 -2.34
CA PHE A 63 4.60 2.28 -1.33
C PHE A 63 5.13 2.53 0.09
N VAL A 64 6.41 2.26 0.33
CA VAL A 64 7.04 2.42 1.65
C VAL A 64 7.05 3.89 2.13
N LYS A 65 7.10 4.84 1.21
CA LYS A 65 7.16 6.27 1.54
C LYS A 65 5.78 6.91 1.71
N THR A 66 4.75 6.36 1.05
CA THR A 66 3.45 7.03 0.92
C THR A 66 2.36 6.35 1.71
N VAL A 67 2.51 5.07 2.08
CA VAL A 67 1.52 4.34 2.84
C VAL A 67 2.11 3.57 4.03
N ALA A 68 1.32 3.42 5.08
CA ALA A 68 1.59 2.55 6.22
C ALA A 68 0.61 1.37 6.21
N ILE A 69 1.10 0.18 6.50
CA ILE A 69 0.24 -1.00 6.70
C ILE A 69 -0.54 -0.80 7.99
N VAL A 70 -1.86 -0.99 7.91
CA VAL A 70 -2.70 -1.10 9.09
C VAL A 70 -2.52 -2.52 9.59
N ASP A 71 -1.54 -2.75 10.48
CA ASP A 71 -1.56 -3.97 11.29
C ASP A 71 -2.80 -3.86 12.18
N GLU A 72 -3.78 -4.74 11.94
CA GLU A 72 -4.74 -5.06 12.98
C GLU A 72 -3.94 -5.72 14.12
N VAL A 73 -3.40 -4.90 15.02
CA VAL A 73 -3.03 -5.35 16.36
C VAL A 73 -4.35 -5.65 17.08
N LEU A 74 -4.98 -6.77 16.71
CA LEU A 74 -5.95 -7.43 17.56
C LEU A 74 -5.13 -8.16 18.63
N ALA A 75 -5.10 -7.51 19.79
CA ALA A 75 -4.99 -8.02 21.17
C ALA A 75 -4.50 -9.46 21.38
#